data_AF-A0AAU3R056-F1
#
_entry.id   AF-A0AAU3R056-F1
#
_cell.length_a   1.000
_cell.length_b   1.000
_cell.length_c   1.000
_cell.angle_alpha   90.00
_cell.angle_beta   90.00
_cell.angle_gamma   90.00
#
_symmetry.space_group_name_H-M   'P 1'
#
loop_
_entity.id
_entity.type
_entity.pdbx_description
1 polymer ?
#
loop_
_entity_poly.entity_id
_entity_poly.type
_entity_poly.pdbx_seq_one_letter_code
_entity_poly.pdbx_strand_id
1 'polypeptide(L)'
;MPVMLTDFPLDRLDALIKHPFHRETGERLVSLIRDLRQCHVPEDFVAFQEQLLVATLAASEARAQRSRVIKRLRKGERLPADAPELVVGDQHDIEDWRLESDVLERVGRQLRSIGDAMAWRAFAYDRRYILALRRNESPGPMTISKEGTRHEIQFAQEQWSEHRRFAMLHDLTDCLRIGDATVFDHADEDGEREILLYELKTNPRRRESAQLIRTRMAADALHTNGPLPGHEKAHLFATGVPYKAHLDVLRDAFAFAHRDGLKTMRVPGQRGLVAMDIAAAGKKWAMPEATRRFKSDYAALLRRTRLTGQRVCFSSGDQASRNTLLPPWGIYPLQPAECAGLIADVLVFTVTTSSDGFIEEVRKAGLDARWVLPEGREMGPDEGVVEIEGYGQRTTMTRWEIERLLLELTDLPTWAEGIKQLLRRGPAGWQPWPHFPDEHLIWD
;
A
#
# COMPACT_ATOMS: atom_id res chain seq x y z
N MET A 1 -6.31 -15.99 -6.50
CA MET A 1 -5.84 -14.94 -5.58
C MET A 1 -4.47 -15.33 -5.07
N PRO A 2 -3.52 -14.39 -4.93
CA PRO A 2 -2.22 -14.69 -4.34
C PRO A 2 -2.40 -15.10 -2.87
N VAL A 3 -1.79 -16.21 -2.47
CA VAL A 3 -1.86 -16.79 -1.11
C VAL A 3 -1.42 -15.74 -0.08
N MET A 4 -2.17 -15.57 1.01
CA MET A 4 -1.81 -14.64 2.09
C MET A 4 -0.81 -15.30 3.04
N LEU A 5 0.03 -14.52 3.73
CA LEU A 5 0.91 -15.08 4.78
C LEU A 5 0.14 -15.85 5.84
N THR A 6 -1.07 -15.40 6.16
CA THR A 6 -1.97 -16.04 7.13
C THR A 6 -2.47 -17.42 6.68
N ASP A 7 -2.35 -17.73 5.39
CA ASP A 7 -2.80 -18.99 4.81
C ASP A 7 -1.67 -20.05 4.83
N PHE A 8 -0.43 -19.64 5.12
CA PHE A 8 0.69 -20.58 5.22
C PHE A 8 0.70 -21.32 6.56
N PRO A 9 1.05 -22.62 6.54
CA PRO A 9 1.47 -23.33 7.74
C PRO A 9 2.57 -22.57 8.51
N LEU A 10 2.57 -22.64 9.84
CA LEU A 10 3.47 -21.85 10.70
C LEU A 10 4.96 -22.12 10.42
N ASP A 11 5.30 -23.35 10.07
CA ASP A 11 6.64 -23.78 9.66
C ASP A 11 7.07 -23.13 8.34
N ARG A 12 6.17 -23.08 7.34
CA ARG A 12 6.43 -22.40 6.06
C ARG A 12 6.57 -20.88 6.25
N LEU A 13 5.76 -20.29 7.13
CA LEU A 13 5.86 -18.88 7.49
C LEU A 13 7.21 -18.57 8.17
N ASP A 14 7.65 -19.41 9.11
CA ASP A 14 8.94 -19.27 9.78
C ASP A 14 10.12 -19.39 8.80
N ALA A 15 10.06 -20.37 7.88
CA ALA A 15 11.05 -20.54 6.83
C ALA A 15 11.12 -19.32 5.89
N LEU A 16 9.96 -18.77 5.48
CA LEU A 16 9.88 -17.58 4.64
C LEU A 16 10.50 -16.36 5.32
N ILE A 17 10.12 -16.08 6.57
CA ILE A 17 10.63 -14.91 7.32
C ILE A 17 12.16 -14.99 7.51
N LYS A 18 12.68 -16.20 7.74
CA LYS A 18 14.11 -16.44 7.96
C LYS A 18 14.92 -16.57 6.67
N HIS A 19 14.27 -16.67 5.51
CA HIS A 19 14.94 -16.88 4.23
C HIS A 19 15.96 -15.75 3.95
N PRO A 20 17.19 -16.06 3.48
CA PRO A 20 18.22 -15.04 3.26
C PRO A 20 17.78 -13.89 2.36
N PHE A 21 17.19 -14.16 1.19
CA PHE A 21 16.64 -13.10 0.32
C PHE A 21 15.65 -12.17 1.02
N HIS A 22 14.80 -12.69 1.90
CA HIS A 22 13.84 -11.88 2.63
C HIS A 22 14.53 -10.96 3.65
N ARG A 23 15.52 -11.49 4.39
CA ARG A 23 16.29 -10.74 5.38
C ARG A 23 17.16 -9.65 4.74
N GLU A 24 17.89 -10.00 3.69
CA GLU A 24 18.73 -9.07 2.93
C GLU A 24 17.89 -7.95 2.31
N THR A 25 16.71 -8.28 1.77
CA THR A 25 15.77 -7.27 1.28
C THR A 25 15.28 -6.37 2.42
N GLY A 26 14.94 -6.94 3.58
CA GLY A 26 14.59 -6.18 4.78
C GLY A 26 15.63 -5.11 5.14
N GLU A 27 16.91 -5.46 5.14
CA GLU A 27 18.02 -4.52 5.39
C GLU A 27 18.13 -3.46 4.28
N ARG A 28 18.01 -3.89 3.01
CA ARG A 28 18.04 -2.98 1.86
C ARG A 28 16.90 -1.96 1.88
N LEU A 29 15.70 -2.37 2.30
CA LEU A 29 14.54 -1.48 2.40
C LEU A 29 14.81 -0.32 3.36
N VAL A 30 15.54 -0.54 4.46
CA VAL A 30 15.91 0.53 5.41
C VAL A 30 16.71 1.63 4.71
N SER A 31 17.70 1.23 3.90
CA SER A 31 18.52 2.17 3.13
C SER A 31 17.69 2.87 2.06
N LEU A 32 16.88 2.13 1.29
CA LEU A 32 16.01 2.72 0.26
C LEU A 32 15.03 3.74 0.84
N ILE A 33 14.42 3.48 2.00
CA ILE A 33 13.52 4.44 2.64
C ILE A 33 14.28 5.69 3.10
N ARG A 34 15.49 5.52 3.64
CA ARG A 34 16.33 6.65 4.03
C ARG A 34 16.70 7.50 2.82
N ASP A 35 17.16 6.88 1.75
CA ASP A 35 17.59 7.55 0.52
C ASP A 35 16.42 8.28 -0.14
N LEU A 36 15.24 7.63 -0.22
CA LEU A 36 14.02 8.26 -0.73
C LEU A 36 13.63 9.52 0.05
N ARG A 37 13.76 9.50 1.38
CA ARG A 37 13.48 10.66 2.24
C ARG A 37 14.46 11.82 2.04
N GLN A 38 15.60 11.57 1.39
CA GLN A 38 16.56 12.61 1.00
C GLN A 38 16.35 13.10 -0.44
N CYS A 39 15.40 12.52 -1.20
CA CYS A 39 15.09 13.03 -2.53
C CYS A 39 14.32 14.35 -2.43
N HIS A 40 14.88 15.41 -2.98
CA HIS A 40 14.29 16.75 -2.99
C HIS A 40 14.26 17.37 -4.40
N VAL A 41 15.22 17.02 -5.25
CA VAL A 41 15.32 17.53 -6.63
C VAL A 41 15.18 16.39 -7.65
N PRO A 42 14.83 16.69 -8.92
CA PRO A 42 14.65 15.65 -9.95
C PRO A 42 15.83 14.68 -10.09
N GLU A 43 17.07 15.17 -9.93
CA GLU A 43 18.29 14.33 -10.00
C GLU A 43 18.31 13.24 -8.93
N ASP A 44 17.87 13.54 -7.71
CA ASP A 44 17.79 12.57 -6.62
C ASP A 44 16.81 11.44 -6.98
N PHE A 45 15.68 11.79 -7.58
CA PHE A 45 14.66 10.81 -8.00
C PHE A 45 15.14 9.94 -9.17
N VAL A 46 15.90 10.50 -10.12
CA VAL A 46 16.51 9.72 -11.20
C VAL A 46 17.49 8.68 -10.63
N ALA A 47 18.43 9.11 -9.79
CA ALA A 47 19.40 8.22 -9.17
C ALA A 47 18.73 7.14 -8.30
N PHE A 48 17.72 7.54 -7.52
CA PHE A 48 16.95 6.61 -6.70
C PHE A 48 16.16 5.60 -7.54
N GLN A 49 15.49 6.04 -8.60
CA GLN A 49 14.75 5.18 -9.52
C GLN A 49 15.68 4.14 -10.17
N GLU A 50 16.88 4.52 -10.59
CA GLU A 50 17.86 3.59 -11.15
C GLU A 50 18.26 2.50 -10.14
N GLN A 51 18.55 2.89 -8.90
CA GLN A 51 18.86 1.95 -7.82
C GLN A 51 17.71 0.96 -7.55
N LEU A 52 16.47 1.46 -7.53
CA LEU A 52 15.27 0.64 -7.33
C LEU A 52 14.98 -0.27 -8.53
N LEU A 53 15.18 0.22 -9.75
CA LEU A 53 15.01 -0.52 -11.00
C LEU A 53 15.95 -1.73 -11.04
N VAL A 54 17.23 -1.52 -10.74
CA VAL A 54 18.23 -2.61 -10.67
C VAL A 54 17.80 -3.68 -9.66
N ALA A 55 17.33 -3.28 -8.47
CA ALA A 55 16.81 -4.20 -7.46
C ALA A 55 15.64 -5.04 -7.98
N THR A 56 14.68 -4.35 -8.61
CA THR A 56 13.42 -4.93 -9.05
C THR A 56 13.61 -5.91 -10.21
N LEU A 57 14.49 -5.56 -11.15
CA LEU A 57 14.86 -6.44 -12.26
C LEU A 57 15.58 -7.69 -11.76
N ALA A 58 16.54 -7.55 -10.84
CA ALA A 58 17.27 -8.68 -10.27
C ALA A 58 16.33 -9.67 -9.56
N ALA A 59 15.41 -9.17 -8.73
CA ALA A 59 14.41 -10.02 -8.06
C ALA A 59 13.47 -10.72 -9.05
N SER A 60 13.02 -9.99 -10.08
CA SER A 60 12.13 -10.52 -11.12
C SER A 60 12.81 -11.61 -11.97
N GLU A 61 14.07 -11.40 -12.34
CA GLU A 61 14.87 -12.38 -13.06
C GLU A 61 15.12 -13.64 -12.22
N ALA A 62 15.55 -13.47 -10.96
CA ALA A 62 15.75 -14.59 -10.05
C ALA A 62 14.46 -15.43 -9.93
N ARG A 63 13.30 -14.79 -9.73
CA ARG A 63 12.00 -15.47 -9.66
C ARG A 63 11.67 -16.22 -10.96
N ALA A 64 11.94 -15.61 -12.11
CA ALA A 64 11.69 -16.22 -13.42
C ALA A 64 12.55 -17.49 -13.62
N GLN A 65 13.82 -17.45 -13.21
CA GLN A 65 14.71 -18.61 -13.24
C GLN A 65 14.20 -19.75 -12.35
N ARG A 66 13.72 -19.45 -11.12
CA ARG A 66 13.13 -20.46 -10.22
C ARG A 66 11.84 -21.04 -10.79
N SER A 67 10.99 -20.18 -11.34
CA SER A 67 9.77 -20.60 -12.04
C SER A 67 10.04 -21.54 -13.22
N ARG A 68 11.14 -21.32 -13.95
CA ARG A 68 11.59 -22.22 -15.03
C ARG A 68 11.97 -23.59 -14.49
N VAL A 69 12.71 -23.65 -13.39
CA VAL A 69 13.09 -24.91 -12.73
C VAL A 69 11.86 -25.66 -12.22
N ILE A 70 10.95 -24.99 -11.50
CA ILE A 70 9.69 -25.57 -11.00
C ILE A 70 8.89 -26.19 -12.15
N LYS A 71 8.74 -25.49 -13.29
CA LYS A 71 8.02 -25.99 -14.46
C LYS A 71 8.62 -27.28 -15.02
N ARG A 72 9.94 -27.45 -14.97
CA ARG A 72 10.63 -28.66 -15.44
C ARG A 72 10.51 -29.81 -14.47
N LEU A 73 10.73 -29.57 -13.19
CA LEU A 73 10.57 -30.59 -12.14
C LEU A 73 9.13 -31.14 -12.11
N ARG A 74 8.11 -30.29 -12.32
CA ARG A 74 6.71 -30.74 -12.46
C ARG A 74 6.48 -31.72 -13.62
N LYS A 75 7.31 -31.66 -14.65
CA LYS A 75 7.26 -32.57 -15.80
C LYS A 75 8.13 -33.83 -15.61
N GLY A 76 8.77 -33.99 -14.45
CA GLY A 76 9.74 -35.06 -14.20
C GLY A 76 11.04 -34.89 -14.98
N GLU A 77 11.33 -33.70 -15.49
CA GLU A 77 12.56 -33.41 -16.22
C GLU A 77 13.72 -33.12 -15.24
N ARG A 78 14.95 -33.41 -15.67
CA ARG A 78 16.17 -33.03 -14.93
C ARG A 78 16.34 -31.51 -14.86
N LEU A 79 17.04 -31.07 -13.82
CA LEU A 79 17.47 -29.68 -13.65
C LEU A 79 18.27 -29.22 -14.89
N PRO A 80 18.03 -28.00 -15.39
CA PRO A 80 18.89 -27.38 -16.40
C PRO A 80 20.34 -27.30 -15.92
N ALA A 81 21.30 -27.41 -16.85
CA ALA A 81 22.72 -27.23 -16.52
C ALA A 81 23.04 -25.80 -16.04
N ASP A 82 22.23 -24.82 -16.48
CA ASP A 82 22.27 -23.42 -16.09
C ASP A 82 21.23 -23.08 -15.00
N ALA A 83 20.77 -24.07 -14.22
CA ALA A 83 19.90 -23.79 -13.09
C ALA A 83 20.65 -22.94 -12.05
N PRO A 84 20.02 -21.89 -11.50
CA PRO A 84 20.64 -21.16 -10.39
C PRO A 84 20.81 -22.08 -9.19
N GLU A 85 21.70 -21.75 -8.26
CA GLU A 85 21.76 -22.47 -6.99
C GLU A 85 20.56 -22.07 -6.10
N LEU A 86 19.97 -23.07 -5.47
CA LEU A 86 18.98 -22.88 -4.41
C LEU A 86 19.71 -22.45 -3.13
N VAL A 87 19.24 -21.39 -2.46
CA VAL A 87 19.91 -20.82 -1.29
C VAL A 87 19.61 -21.64 -0.03
N VAL A 88 18.39 -22.17 0.08
CA VAL A 88 17.93 -22.98 1.22
C VAL A 88 17.16 -24.18 0.70
N GLY A 89 17.50 -25.39 1.15
CA GLY A 89 16.77 -26.63 0.85
C GLY A 89 17.50 -27.59 -0.09
N ASP A 90 16.77 -28.57 -0.61
CA ASP A 90 17.24 -29.56 -1.58
C ASP A 90 16.88 -29.14 -3.02
N GLN A 91 17.89 -29.09 -3.89
CA GLN A 91 17.71 -28.77 -5.31
C GLN A 91 16.83 -29.77 -6.07
N HIS A 92 16.58 -30.96 -5.53
CA HIS A 92 15.69 -31.95 -6.14
C HIS A 92 14.27 -31.91 -5.57
N ASP A 93 14.02 -31.16 -4.49
CA ASP A 93 12.69 -30.98 -3.92
C ASP A 93 11.99 -29.78 -4.56
N ILE A 94 10.87 -30.05 -5.22
CA ILE A 94 10.04 -29.02 -5.84
C ILE A 94 9.47 -28.01 -4.84
N GLU A 95 9.22 -28.41 -3.58
CA GLU A 95 8.65 -27.50 -2.58
C GLU A 95 9.65 -26.44 -2.12
N ASP A 96 10.94 -26.77 -2.04
CA ASP A 96 11.97 -25.79 -1.70
C ASP A 96 12.16 -24.75 -2.81
N TRP A 97 12.10 -25.18 -4.08
CA TRP A 97 12.05 -24.23 -5.22
C TRP A 97 10.81 -23.32 -5.17
N ARG A 98 9.66 -23.85 -4.75
CA ARG A 98 8.44 -23.06 -4.59
C ARG A 98 8.59 -22.06 -3.46
N LEU A 99 9.14 -22.46 -2.31
CA LEU A 99 9.42 -21.55 -1.20
C LEU A 99 10.31 -20.39 -1.65
N GLU A 100 11.43 -20.65 -2.33
CA GLU A 100 12.33 -19.59 -2.79
C GLU A 100 11.66 -18.70 -3.85
N SER A 101 10.85 -19.28 -4.75
CA SER A 101 10.04 -18.52 -5.72
C SER A 101 8.99 -17.62 -5.03
N ASP A 102 8.34 -18.11 -3.97
CA ASP A 102 7.36 -17.35 -3.18
C ASP A 102 8.05 -16.21 -2.41
N VAL A 103 9.26 -16.45 -1.88
CA VAL A 103 10.10 -15.42 -1.25
C VAL A 103 10.47 -14.34 -2.27
N LEU A 104 10.91 -14.71 -3.47
CA LEU A 104 11.30 -13.74 -4.51
C LEU A 104 10.11 -12.97 -5.08
N GLU A 105 8.91 -13.57 -5.14
CA GLU A 105 7.67 -12.82 -5.39
C GLU A 105 7.46 -11.75 -4.32
N ARG A 106 7.62 -12.11 -3.06
CA ARG A 106 7.46 -11.19 -1.94
C ARG A 106 8.48 -10.05 -2.00
N VAL A 107 9.74 -10.35 -2.27
CA VAL A 107 10.79 -9.35 -2.48
C VAL A 107 10.38 -8.37 -3.59
N GLY A 108 9.83 -8.86 -4.70
CA GLY A 108 9.30 -8.01 -5.76
C GLY A 108 8.21 -7.04 -5.28
N ARG A 109 7.25 -7.52 -4.48
CA ARG A 109 6.21 -6.66 -3.88
C ARG A 109 6.77 -5.64 -2.89
N GLN A 110 7.74 -6.04 -2.08
CA GLN A 110 8.40 -5.17 -1.12
C GLN A 110 9.11 -4.00 -1.81
N LEU A 111 9.80 -4.28 -2.92
CA LEU A 111 10.45 -3.26 -3.75
C LEU A 111 9.41 -2.35 -4.44
N ARG A 112 8.29 -2.90 -4.94
CA ARG A 112 7.19 -2.06 -5.47
C ARG A 112 6.57 -1.16 -4.43
N SER A 113 6.53 -1.57 -3.15
CA SER A 113 6.05 -0.71 -2.07
C SER A 113 6.94 0.52 -1.86
N ILE A 114 8.23 0.40 -2.15
CA ILE A 114 9.16 1.54 -2.21
C ILE A 114 8.88 2.40 -3.45
N GLY A 115 8.59 1.79 -4.60
CA GLY A 115 8.14 2.52 -5.79
C GLY A 115 6.84 3.30 -5.57
N ASP A 116 5.88 2.72 -4.85
CA ASP A 116 4.67 3.42 -4.42
C ASP A 116 5.03 4.62 -3.53
N ALA A 117 5.97 4.47 -2.58
CA ALA A 117 6.40 5.56 -1.73
C ALA A 117 7.10 6.68 -2.53
N MET A 118 7.90 6.30 -3.54
CA MET A 118 8.48 7.24 -4.49
C MET A 118 7.42 8.01 -5.26
N ALA A 119 6.34 7.33 -5.70
CA ALA A 119 5.22 7.97 -6.39
C ALA A 119 4.58 9.04 -5.51
N TRP A 120 4.21 8.68 -4.28
CA TRP A 120 3.62 9.60 -3.33
C TRP A 120 4.50 10.82 -3.11
N ARG A 121 5.81 10.63 -2.90
CA ARG A 121 6.74 11.74 -2.70
C ARG A 121 6.92 12.61 -3.95
N ALA A 122 7.01 12.01 -5.14
CA ALA A 122 7.16 12.74 -6.40
C ALA A 122 5.93 13.62 -6.71
N PHE A 123 4.73 13.17 -6.32
CA PHE A 123 3.48 13.96 -6.38
C PHE A 123 3.28 14.87 -5.16
N ALA A 124 4.32 15.16 -4.36
CA ALA A 124 4.23 15.99 -3.15
C ALA A 124 3.14 15.52 -2.16
N TYR A 125 2.95 14.21 -2.08
CA TYR A 125 1.93 13.51 -1.30
C TYR A 125 0.48 13.87 -1.65
N ASP A 126 0.25 14.40 -2.84
CA ASP A 126 -1.10 14.67 -3.34
C ASP A 126 -1.78 13.36 -3.77
N ARG A 127 -2.60 12.83 -2.85
CA ARG A 127 -3.40 11.62 -3.04
C ARG A 127 -4.33 11.68 -4.25
N ARG A 128 -4.69 12.86 -4.77
CA ARG A 128 -5.55 12.97 -5.96
C ARG A 128 -4.95 12.25 -7.16
N TYR A 129 -3.65 12.40 -7.40
CA TYR A 129 -2.93 11.72 -8.49
C TYR A 129 -2.99 10.20 -8.31
N ILE A 130 -2.75 9.73 -7.09
CA ILE A 130 -2.81 8.30 -6.77
C ILE A 130 -4.21 7.75 -7.04
N LEU A 131 -5.28 8.42 -6.58
CA LEU A 131 -6.67 8.01 -6.79
C LEU A 131 -7.08 7.99 -8.26
N ALA A 132 -6.59 8.95 -9.06
CA ALA A 132 -6.87 9.04 -10.48
C ALA A 132 -6.15 7.96 -11.31
N LEU A 133 -4.87 7.69 -11.02
CA LEU A 133 -4.01 6.84 -11.86
C LEU A 133 -4.05 5.34 -11.52
N ARG A 134 -4.60 4.95 -10.38
CA ARG A 134 -4.63 3.55 -9.91
C ARG A 134 -5.68 2.63 -10.55
N ARG A 135 -6.59 3.14 -11.38
CA ARG A 135 -7.83 2.44 -11.78
C ARG A 135 -7.66 1.52 -13.00
N ASN A 136 -6.68 0.62 -12.95
CA ASN A 136 -6.43 -0.41 -13.97
C ASN A 136 -5.89 -1.70 -13.33
N GLU A 137 -5.65 -2.75 -14.14
CA GLU A 137 -4.97 -3.98 -13.70
C GLU A 137 -3.52 -3.69 -13.26
N SER A 138 -3.00 -4.49 -12.31
CA SER A 138 -1.59 -4.34 -11.85
C SER A 138 -0.63 -4.64 -13.00
N PRO A 139 0.50 -3.93 -13.10
CA PRO A 139 1.52 -4.27 -14.06
C PRO A 139 2.10 -5.65 -13.76
N GLY A 140 2.35 -6.44 -14.81
CA GLY A 140 2.99 -7.75 -14.69
C GLY A 140 4.44 -7.67 -14.19
N PRO A 141 5.13 -8.81 -14.03
CA PRO A 141 6.55 -8.79 -13.67
C PRO A 141 7.37 -8.07 -14.76
N MET A 142 8.20 -7.13 -14.30
CA MET A 142 9.13 -6.39 -15.15
C MET A 142 10.28 -7.33 -15.56
N THR A 143 10.66 -7.34 -16.84
CA THR A 143 11.73 -8.21 -17.31
C THR A 143 12.49 -7.51 -18.43
N ILE A 144 13.79 -7.31 -18.26
CA ILE A 144 14.65 -6.59 -19.22
C ILE A 144 14.70 -7.25 -20.60
N SER A 145 14.33 -8.53 -20.70
CA SER A 145 14.24 -9.24 -21.98
C SER A 145 13.02 -8.83 -22.82
N LYS A 146 12.06 -8.09 -22.26
CA LYS A 146 10.90 -7.57 -23.00
C LYS A 146 11.29 -6.26 -23.68
N GLU A 147 10.97 -6.16 -24.97
CA GLU A 147 11.24 -4.97 -25.79
C GLU A 147 10.55 -3.71 -25.21
N GLY A 148 9.32 -3.84 -24.69
CA GLY A 148 8.61 -2.74 -24.04
C GLY A 148 9.35 -2.16 -22.83
N THR A 149 9.81 -3.01 -21.91
CA THR A 149 10.57 -2.58 -20.73
C THR A 149 11.86 -1.84 -21.11
N ARG A 150 12.57 -2.26 -22.17
CA ARG A 150 13.76 -1.52 -22.63
C ARG A 150 13.41 -0.15 -23.17
N HIS A 151 12.32 -0.04 -23.93
CA HIS A 151 11.85 1.21 -24.50
C HIS A 151 11.40 2.20 -23.41
N GLU A 152 10.71 1.73 -22.37
CA GLU A 152 10.33 2.56 -21.21
C GLU A 152 11.54 3.09 -20.45
N ILE A 153 12.54 2.23 -20.18
CA ILE A 153 13.78 2.63 -19.52
C ILE A 153 14.55 3.66 -20.37
N GLN A 154 14.65 3.42 -21.68
CA GLN A 154 15.30 4.34 -22.60
C GLN A 154 14.60 5.71 -22.61
N PHE A 155 13.26 5.72 -22.68
CA PHE A 155 12.49 6.96 -22.59
C PHE A 155 12.81 7.75 -21.31
N ALA A 156 12.85 7.08 -20.15
CA ALA A 156 13.17 7.76 -18.90
C ALA A 156 14.59 8.32 -18.87
N GLN A 157 15.56 7.62 -19.46
CA GLN A 157 16.93 8.09 -19.61
C GLN A 157 17.02 9.30 -20.54
N GLU A 158 16.34 9.27 -21.69
CA GLU A 158 16.28 10.37 -22.65
C GLU A 158 15.69 11.64 -22.03
N GLN A 159 14.60 11.51 -21.26
CA GLN A 159 14.00 12.65 -20.53
C GLN A 159 15.00 13.31 -19.57
N TRP A 160 15.86 12.54 -18.92
CA TRP A 160 16.90 13.11 -18.07
C TRP A 160 18.07 13.67 -18.87
N SER A 161 18.64 12.91 -19.80
CA SER A 161 19.86 13.30 -20.51
C SER A 161 19.66 14.48 -21.46
N GLU A 162 18.51 14.56 -22.11
CA GLU A 162 18.21 15.58 -23.13
C GLU A 162 17.40 16.75 -22.58
N HIS A 163 16.49 16.50 -21.64
CA HIS A 163 15.54 17.51 -21.14
C HIS A 163 15.72 17.85 -19.65
N ARG A 164 16.56 17.13 -18.90
CA ARG A 164 16.74 17.29 -17.45
C ARG A 164 15.43 17.20 -16.67
N ARG A 165 14.53 16.34 -17.14
CA ARG A 165 13.23 16.05 -16.50
C ARG A 165 13.25 14.68 -15.86
N PHE A 166 12.64 14.56 -14.69
CA PHE A 166 12.44 13.26 -14.06
C PHE A 166 11.23 12.56 -14.71
N ALA A 167 11.47 11.40 -15.29
CA ALA A 167 10.44 10.52 -15.83
C ALA A 167 10.30 9.29 -14.94
N MET A 168 9.18 9.23 -14.22
CA MET A 168 8.85 8.13 -13.33
C MET A 168 8.25 6.95 -14.08
N LEU A 169 8.82 5.76 -13.95
CA LEU A 169 8.32 4.53 -14.53
C LEU A 169 7.19 3.93 -13.68
N HIS A 170 6.03 3.67 -14.30
CA HIS A 170 4.86 3.15 -13.58
C HIS A 170 5.02 1.68 -13.20
N ASP A 171 5.75 0.89 -14.01
CA ASP A 171 6.02 -0.53 -13.77
C ASP A 171 6.83 -0.81 -12.48
N LEU A 172 7.43 0.23 -11.88
CA LEU A 172 8.10 0.15 -10.57
C LEU A 172 7.12 0.28 -9.40
N THR A 173 5.85 0.58 -9.67
CA THR A 173 4.81 0.82 -8.67
C THR A 173 3.67 -0.17 -8.84
N ASP A 174 2.84 -0.29 -7.82
CA ASP A 174 1.50 -0.87 -7.96
C ASP A 174 0.41 0.21 -7.87
N CYS A 175 0.70 1.42 -7.37
CA CYS A 175 -0.28 2.51 -7.24
C CYS A 175 -0.48 3.37 -8.48
N LEU A 176 0.40 3.34 -9.48
CA LEU A 176 0.21 3.99 -10.78
C LEU A 176 -0.03 2.91 -11.84
N ARG A 177 -1.21 2.90 -12.46
CA ARG A 177 -1.63 1.83 -13.38
C ARG A 177 -2.22 2.32 -14.70
N ILE A 178 -2.26 3.64 -14.90
CA ILE A 178 -2.73 4.28 -16.11
C ILE A 178 -1.56 5.08 -16.66
N GLY A 179 -1.14 4.74 -17.87
CA GLY A 179 0.12 5.20 -18.47
C GLY A 179 1.29 4.29 -18.11
N ASP A 180 2.41 4.50 -18.79
CA ASP A 180 3.66 3.77 -18.58
C ASP A 180 4.70 4.64 -17.86
N ALA A 181 4.61 5.97 -18.04
CA ALA A 181 5.48 6.92 -17.36
C ALA A 181 4.78 8.25 -17.04
N THR A 182 5.22 8.91 -15.96
CA THR A 182 4.87 10.31 -15.66
C THR A 182 6.13 11.16 -15.69
N VAL A 183 6.13 12.22 -16.48
CA VAL A 183 7.21 13.20 -16.52
C VAL A 183 6.84 14.40 -15.67
N PHE A 184 7.75 14.77 -14.78
CA PHE A 184 7.65 15.97 -13.94
C PHE A 184 8.49 17.07 -14.59
N ASP A 185 7.83 18.10 -15.10
CA ASP A 185 8.49 19.25 -15.70
C ASP A 185 9.06 20.19 -14.62
N HIS A 186 9.78 21.21 -15.07
CA HIS A 186 10.26 22.28 -14.20
C HIS A 186 9.08 22.99 -13.54
N ALA A 187 9.29 23.39 -12.29
CA ALA A 187 8.34 24.27 -11.62
C ALA A 187 8.35 25.63 -12.34
N ASP A 188 7.16 26.20 -12.56
CA ASP A 188 7.01 27.56 -13.05
C ASP A 188 7.36 28.60 -11.96
N GLU A 189 7.17 29.89 -12.28
CA GLU A 189 7.46 31.00 -11.34
C GLU A 189 6.62 30.94 -10.06
N ASP A 190 5.45 30.28 -10.10
CA ASP A 190 4.54 30.12 -8.97
C ASP A 190 4.83 28.83 -8.18
N GLY A 191 5.81 28.02 -8.62
CA GLY A 191 6.21 26.77 -7.97
C GLY A 191 5.37 25.56 -8.40
N GLU A 192 4.44 25.72 -9.33
CA GLU A 192 3.60 24.66 -9.87
C GLU A 192 4.37 23.89 -10.94
N ARG A 193 4.28 22.55 -10.92
CA ARG A 193 4.97 21.70 -11.91
C ARG A 193 3.96 21.16 -12.91
N GLU A 194 4.30 21.27 -14.20
CA GLU A 194 3.56 20.53 -15.21
C GLU A 194 3.86 19.03 -15.07
N ILE A 195 2.79 18.23 -15.02
CA ILE A 195 2.86 16.77 -14.86
C ILE A 195 2.25 16.14 -16.10
N LEU A 196 3.09 15.43 -16.85
CA LEU A 196 2.73 14.87 -18.16
C LEU A 196 2.66 13.35 -18.08
N LEU A 197 1.53 12.78 -18.48
CA LEU A 197 1.31 11.33 -18.49
C LEU A 197 1.55 10.73 -19.87
N TYR A 198 2.42 9.73 -19.96
CA TYR A 198 2.84 9.10 -21.21
C TYR A 198 2.43 7.64 -21.29
N GLU A 199 2.00 7.25 -22.49
CA GLU A 199 1.75 5.88 -22.92
C GLU A 199 2.76 5.55 -24.02
N LEU A 200 3.69 4.64 -23.74
CA LEU A 200 4.87 4.34 -24.55
C LEU A 200 4.65 3.09 -25.39
N LYS A 201 4.30 3.27 -26.67
CA LYS A 201 4.13 2.17 -27.63
C LYS A 201 5.37 1.97 -28.49
N THR A 202 5.81 0.72 -28.65
CA THR A 202 6.85 0.33 -29.61
C THR A 202 6.43 0.48 -31.08
N ASN A 203 5.12 0.60 -31.39
CA ASN A 203 4.62 0.89 -32.73
C ASN A 203 3.60 2.05 -32.72
N PRO A 204 3.96 3.23 -33.27
CA PRO A 204 3.11 4.42 -33.25
C PRO A 204 1.87 4.34 -34.14
N ARG A 205 1.73 3.31 -35.00
CA ARG A 205 0.57 3.15 -35.92
C ARG A 205 -0.57 2.29 -35.36
N ARG A 206 -0.48 1.83 -34.11
CA ARG A 206 -1.49 0.94 -33.49
C ARG A 206 -2.64 1.78 -32.91
N ARG A 207 -3.87 1.50 -33.39
CA ARG A 207 -5.14 2.20 -33.05
C ARG A 207 -5.22 2.65 -31.59
N GLU A 208 -5.71 3.87 -31.38
CA GLU A 208 -5.99 4.47 -30.07
C GLU A 208 -6.88 3.54 -29.26
N SER A 209 -6.33 3.02 -28.17
CA SER A 209 -6.92 2.00 -27.32
C SER A 209 -7.69 2.65 -26.17
N ALA A 210 -8.54 1.87 -25.49
CA ALA A 210 -9.22 2.26 -24.24
C ALA A 210 -8.30 2.91 -23.19
N GLN A 211 -6.98 2.71 -23.31
CA GLN A 211 -5.94 3.30 -22.49
C GLN A 211 -5.81 4.82 -22.65
N LEU A 212 -5.87 5.36 -23.88
CA LEU A 212 -5.82 6.81 -24.11
C LEU A 212 -7.06 7.51 -23.55
N ILE A 213 -8.21 6.84 -23.60
CA ILE A 213 -9.45 7.31 -22.95
C ILE A 213 -9.23 7.39 -21.44
N ARG A 214 -8.62 6.37 -20.81
CA ARG A 214 -8.34 6.37 -19.36
C ARG A 214 -7.35 7.45 -18.95
N THR A 215 -6.28 7.67 -19.74
CA THR A 215 -5.31 8.76 -19.54
C THR A 215 -6.03 10.11 -19.57
N ARG A 216 -6.90 10.35 -20.55
CA ARG A 216 -7.70 11.58 -20.63
C ARG A 216 -8.65 11.73 -19.44
N MET A 217 -9.37 10.67 -19.07
CA MET A 217 -10.25 10.69 -17.89
C MET A 217 -9.50 10.99 -16.60
N ALA A 218 -8.28 10.47 -16.44
CA ALA A 218 -7.45 10.77 -15.27
C ALA A 218 -7.07 12.24 -15.22
N ALA A 219 -6.65 12.82 -16.36
CA ALA A 219 -6.38 14.25 -16.48
C ALA A 219 -7.62 15.11 -16.20
N ASP A 220 -8.77 14.75 -16.77
CA ASP A 220 -10.05 15.45 -16.53
C ASP A 220 -10.45 15.40 -15.06
N ALA A 221 -10.29 14.25 -14.39
CA ALA A 221 -10.58 14.12 -12.97
C ALA A 221 -9.71 15.04 -12.10
N LEU A 222 -8.45 15.25 -12.49
CA LEU A 222 -7.49 16.09 -11.76
C LEU A 222 -7.70 17.59 -12.02
N HIS A 223 -7.94 17.99 -13.28
CA HIS A 223 -7.94 19.39 -13.68
C HIS A 223 -9.34 20.02 -13.79
N THR A 224 -10.35 19.25 -14.18
CA THR A 224 -11.71 19.76 -14.42
C THR A 224 -12.76 19.15 -13.49
N ASN A 225 -12.32 18.37 -12.50
CA ASN A 225 -13.17 17.61 -11.59
C ASN A 225 -14.12 16.63 -12.34
N GLY A 226 -13.65 16.13 -13.48
CA GLY A 226 -14.31 15.08 -14.24
C GLY A 226 -14.43 13.75 -13.46
N PRO A 227 -15.12 12.75 -14.02
CA PRO A 227 -15.23 11.46 -13.38
C PRO A 227 -13.89 10.72 -13.35
N LEU A 228 -13.61 10.06 -12.24
CA LEU A 228 -12.48 9.16 -12.09
C LEU A 228 -12.58 8.00 -13.11
N PRO A 229 -11.44 7.53 -13.66
CA PRO A 229 -11.45 6.46 -14.66
C PRO A 229 -12.26 5.23 -14.23
N GLY A 230 -13.00 4.64 -15.17
CA GLY A 230 -13.76 3.41 -14.94
C GLY A 230 -15.06 3.54 -14.14
N HIS A 231 -15.46 4.74 -13.68
CA HIS A 231 -16.75 4.93 -13.01
C HIS A 231 -17.32 6.35 -13.18
N GLU A 232 -18.38 6.50 -13.99
CA GLU A 232 -18.94 7.79 -14.41
C GLU A 232 -19.46 8.69 -13.27
N LYS A 233 -19.82 8.10 -12.12
CA LYS A 233 -20.28 8.87 -10.95
C LYS A 233 -19.19 9.11 -9.92
N ALA A 234 -17.99 8.54 -10.09
CA ALA A 234 -16.93 8.67 -9.09
C ALA A 234 -16.18 9.98 -9.28
N HIS A 235 -16.22 10.91 -8.34
CA HIS A 235 -15.55 12.21 -8.45
C HIS A 235 -14.66 12.48 -7.25
N LEU A 236 -13.54 13.18 -7.45
CA LEU A 236 -12.75 13.68 -6.33
C LEU A 236 -13.56 14.75 -5.57
N PHE A 237 -13.50 14.71 -4.23
CA PHE A 237 -14.20 15.68 -3.41
C PHE A 237 -13.28 16.27 -2.34
N ALA A 238 -13.02 17.57 -2.41
CA ALA A 238 -12.26 18.27 -1.39
C ALA A 238 -13.13 18.49 -0.14
N THR A 239 -12.78 17.83 0.96
CA THR A 239 -13.54 17.96 2.21
C THR A 239 -13.44 19.35 2.82
N GLY A 240 -12.35 20.09 2.55
CA GLY A 240 -12.06 21.39 3.17
C GLY A 240 -11.75 21.29 4.67
N VAL A 241 -11.47 20.09 5.17
CA VAL A 241 -11.12 19.83 6.57
C VAL A 241 -9.64 19.38 6.61
N PRO A 242 -8.75 20.06 7.34
CA PRO A 242 -7.34 19.65 7.41
C PRO A 242 -7.18 18.21 7.91
N TYR A 243 -6.33 17.43 7.26
CA TYR A 243 -6.13 16.03 7.62
C TYR A 243 -5.45 15.88 8.98
N LYS A 244 -5.89 14.90 9.79
CA LYS A 244 -5.30 14.57 11.09
C LYS A 244 -5.28 13.06 11.28
N ALA A 245 -4.23 12.56 11.92
CA ALA A 245 -4.04 11.16 12.25
C ALA A 245 -3.28 11.01 13.58
N HIS A 246 -3.33 9.80 14.17
CA HIS A 246 -2.63 9.45 15.41
C HIS A 246 -1.46 8.49 15.16
N LEU A 247 -0.66 8.75 14.13
CA LEU A 247 0.48 7.90 13.76
C LEU A 247 1.61 7.94 14.82
N ASP A 248 1.62 8.95 15.68
CA ASP A 248 2.47 9.01 16.88
C ASP A 248 2.22 7.83 17.83
N VAL A 249 0.95 7.41 17.98
CA VAL A 249 0.58 6.24 18.79
C VAL A 249 1.18 4.96 18.20
N LEU A 250 1.22 4.84 16.87
CA LEU A 250 1.83 3.68 16.20
C LEU A 250 3.34 3.64 16.40
N ARG A 251 4.01 4.79 16.24
CA ARG A 251 5.45 4.95 16.51
C ARG A 251 5.78 4.52 17.93
N ASP A 252 5.05 5.04 18.91
CA ASP A 252 5.28 4.71 20.31
C ASP A 252 5.02 3.21 20.57
N ALA A 253 3.98 2.64 19.96
CA ALA A 253 3.68 1.22 20.06
C ALA A 253 4.83 0.34 19.56
N PHE A 254 5.43 0.67 18.41
CA PHE A 254 6.59 -0.06 17.89
C PHE A 254 7.84 0.13 18.72
N ALA A 255 8.11 1.34 19.25
CA ALA A 255 9.22 1.56 20.17
C ALA A 255 9.13 0.66 21.42
N PHE A 256 7.92 0.41 21.94
CA PHE A 256 7.72 -0.58 23.01
C PHE A 256 7.81 -2.02 22.49
N ALA A 257 7.15 -2.35 21.38
CA ALA A 257 7.15 -3.71 20.83
C ALA A 257 8.55 -4.18 20.45
N HIS A 258 9.44 -3.29 20.00
CA HIS A 258 10.83 -3.63 19.71
C HIS A 258 11.60 -4.13 20.94
N ARG A 259 11.29 -3.56 22.12
CA ARG A 259 11.86 -4.01 23.40
C ARG A 259 11.16 -5.24 23.95
N ASP A 260 9.83 -5.27 23.84
CA ASP A 260 8.98 -6.19 24.58
C ASP A 260 8.45 -7.37 23.77
N GLY A 261 8.58 -7.33 22.45
CA GLY A 261 7.98 -8.26 21.48
C GLY A 261 6.56 -7.86 21.08
N LEU A 262 5.77 -7.34 22.02
CA LEU A 262 4.37 -6.98 21.80
C LEU A 262 3.98 -5.77 22.65
N LYS A 263 3.17 -4.87 22.08
CA LYS A 263 2.56 -3.76 22.79
C LYS A 263 1.10 -3.63 22.42
N THR A 264 0.28 -3.23 23.39
CA THR A 264 -1.10 -2.83 23.14
C THR A 264 -1.32 -1.40 23.61
N MET A 265 -2.07 -0.60 22.85
CA MET A 265 -2.33 0.82 23.12
C MET A 265 -3.80 1.18 22.88
N ARG A 266 -4.27 2.25 23.53
CA ARG A 266 -5.54 2.88 23.16
C ARG A 266 -5.25 3.92 22.08
N VAL A 267 -6.12 4.00 21.09
CA VAL A 267 -6.10 5.03 20.05
C VAL A 267 -7.34 5.91 20.26
N PRO A 268 -7.24 7.25 20.11
CA PRO A 268 -8.41 8.13 20.20
C PRO A 268 -9.56 7.71 19.26
N GLY A 269 -10.79 8.08 19.62
CA GLY A 269 -12.00 7.63 18.91
C GLY A 269 -12.41 6.19 19.27
N GLN A 270 -12.19 5.78 20.53
CA GLN A 270 -12.52 4.46 21.06
C GLN A 270 -11.94 3.30 20.22
N ARG A 271 -10.66 3.39 19.85
CA ARG A 271 -9.97 2.35 19.08
C ARG A 271 -8.91 1.65 19.92
N GLY A 272 -8.62 0.40 19.58
CA GLY A 272 -7.54 -0.38 20.17
C GLY A 272 -6.45 -0.69 19.15
N LEU A 273 -5.19 -0.60 19.55
CA LEU A 273 -4.03 -0.96 18.74
C LEU A 273 -3.25 -2.09 19.42
N VAL A 274 -2.83 -3.08 18.64
CA VAL A 274 -1.81 -4.06 19.00
C VAL A 274 -0.66 -3.92 18.01
N ALA A 275 0.57 -3.81 18.48
CA ALA A 275 1.78 -3.83 17.67
C ALA A 275 2.66 -5.00 18.12
N MET A 276 3.25 -5.71 17.16
CA MET A 276 4.11 -6.86 17.37
C MET A 276 5.38 -6.71 16.54
N ASP A 277 6.53 -6.90 17.18
CA ASP A 277 7.81 -7.11 16.53
C ASP A 277 8.09 -8.62 16.57
N ILE A 278 7.99 -9.28 15.41
CA ILE A 278 8.10 -10.74 15.31
C ILE A 278 9.48 -11.20 15.74
N ALA A 279 10.53 -10.45 15.38
CA ALA A 279 11.91 -10.79 15.72
C ALA A 279 12.17 -10.62 17.23
N ALA A 280 11.70 -9.53 17.83
CA ALA A 280 11.82 -9.30 19.28
C ALA A 280 10.99 -10.32 20.08
N ALA A 281 9.77 -10.64 19.63
CA ALA A 281 8.93 -11.66 20.24
C ALA A 281 9.59 -13.05 20.14
N GLY A 282 10.15 -13.41 18.99
CA GLY A 282 10.81 -14.70 18.76
C GLY A 282 12.07 -14.91 19.61
N LYS A 283 12.76 -13.84 20.03
CA LYS A 283 13.87 -13.91 20.98
C LYS A 283 13.41 -14.24 22.41
N LYS A 284 12.15 -13.95 22.75
CA LYS A 284 11.59 -14.13 24.10
C LYS A 284 10.73 -15.38 24.22
N TRP A 285 9.99 -15.72 23.16
CA TRP A 285 8.95 -16.73 23.18
C TRP A 285 8.99 -17.57 21.90
N ALA A 286 8.79 -18.88 22.05
CA ALA A 286 8.46 -19.73 20.93
C ALA A 286 7.10 -19.34 20.33
N MET A 287 6.89 -19.61 19.03
CA MET A 287 5.70 -19.18 18.27
C MET A 287 4.34 -19.53 18.93
N PRO A 288 4.14 -20.72 19.52
CA PRO A 288 2.87 -21.02 20.20
C PRO A 288 2.62 -20.12 21.42
N GLU A 289 3.68 -19.80 22.18
CA GLU A 289 3.58 -18.90 23.34
C GLU A 289 3.36 -17.45 22.92
N ALA A 290 4.05 -16.98 21.87
CA ALA A 290 3.81 -15.66 21.28
C ALA A 290 2.34 -15.51 20.84
N THR A 291 1.78 -16.54 20.22
CA THR A 291 0.36 -16.56 19.81
C THR A 291 -0.59 -16.50 21.01
N ARG A 292 -0.32 -17.25 22.10
CA ARG A 292 -1.13 -17.19 23.33
C ARG A 292 -1.09 -15.79 23.95
N ARG A 293 0.09 -15.18 24.02
CA ARG A 293 0.29 -13.81 24.54
C ARG A 293 -0.45 -12.78 23.72
N PHE A 294 -0.32 -12.82 22.39
CA PHE A 294 -1.08 -11.97 21.48
C PHE A 294 -2.59 -12.04 21.77
N LYS A 295 -3.15 -13.26 21.84
CA LYS A 295 -4.58 -13.47 22.12
C LYS A 295 -5.00 -12.91 23.49
N SER A 296 -4.20 -13.16 24.53
CA SER A 296 -4.45 -12.67 25.88
C SER A 296 -4.44 -11.14 25.95
N ASP A 297 -3.42 -10.51 25.39
CA ASP A 297 -3.22 -9.06 25.42
C ASP A 297 -4.26 -8.34 24.55
N TYR A 298 -4.63 -8.93 23.42
CA TYR A 298 -5.73 -8.44 22.59
C TYR A 298 -7.07 -8.52 23.34
N ALA A 299 -7.38 -9.64 23.99
CA ALA A 299 -8.60 -9.75 24.81
C ALA A 299 -8.62 -8.74 25.97
N ALA A 300 -7.47 -8.48 26.60
CA ALA A 300 -7.34 -7.46 27.64
C ALA A 300 -7.50 -6.04 27.07
N LEU A 301 -6.97 -5.77 25.87
CA LEU A 301 -7.16 -4.52 25.13
C LEU A 301 -8.65 -4.26 24.90
N LEU A 302 -9.39 -5.23 24.33
CA LEU A 302 -10.81 -5.08 24.05
C LEU A 302 -11.63 -4.73 25.30
N ARG A 303 -11.32 -5.37 26.44
CA ARG A 303 -11.97 -5.07 27.72
C ARG A 303 -11.68 -3.66 28.21
N ARG A 304 -10.42 -3.22 28.17
CA ARG A 304 -10.03 -1.89 28.69
C ARG A 304 -10.44 -0.74 27.76
N THR A 305 -10.60 -0.96 26.46
CA THR A 305 -11.10 0.07 25.52
C THR A 305 -12.61 0.12 25.45
N ARG A 306 -13.32 -0.82 26.09
CA ARG A 306 -14.79 -0.93 26.04
C ARG A 306 -15.31 -1.02 24.61
N LEU A 307 -14.61 -1.78 23.76
CA LEU A 307 -15.04 -2.06 22.39
C LEU A 307 -16.26 -3.03 22.39
N THR A 308 -17.45 -2.47 22.55
CA THR A 308 -18.75 -3.18 22.64
C THR A 308 -19.49 -3.24 21.30
N GLY A 309 -20.41 -4.17 21.16
CA GLY A 309 -21.10 -4.40 19.89
C GLY A 309 -20.22 -5.10 18.85
N GLN A 310 -20.53 -4.87 17.58
CA GLN A 310 -19.80 -5.48 16.47
C GLN A 310 -18.45 -4.78 16.26
N ARG A 311 -17.47 -5.48 15.68
CA ARG A 311 -16.10 -4.98 15.54
C ARG A 311 -15.60 -5.09 14.12
N VAL A 312 -14.90 -4.05 13.68
CA VAL A 312 -14.08 -4.09 12.46
C VAL A 312 -12.63 -4.01 12.87
N CYS A 313 -11.82 -4.83 12.23
CA CYS A 313 -10.42 -4.99 12.55
C CYS A 313 -9.61 -4.92 11.26
N PHE A 314 -8.59 -4.08 11.26
CA PHE A 314 -7.57 -4.05 10.22
C PHE A 314 -6.27 -4.67 10.76
N SER A 315 -5.56 -5.44 9.94
CA SER A 315 -4.24 -5.99 10.25
C SER A 315 -3.26 -5.64 9.13
N SER A 316 -2.08 -5.13 9.49
CA SER A 316 -1.06 -4.71 8.52
C SER A 316 -0.31 -5.88 7.87
N GLY A 317 -0.47 -7.10 8.40
CA GLY A 317 0.26 -8.28 7.92
C GLY A 317 -0.08 -8.61 6.47
N ASP A 318 0.96 -8.79 5.66
CA ASP A 318 0.96 -9.11 4.24
C ASP A 318 0.26 -8.07 3.35
N GLN A 319 0.15 -6.82 3.80
CA GLN A 319 -0.56 -5.78 3.04
C GLN A 319 0.34 -4.97 2.08
N ALA A 320 1.67 -5.07 2.19
CA ALA A 320 2.61 -4.33 1.34
C ALA A 320 2.34 -4.58 -0.16
N SER A 321 2.08 -3.48 -0.89
CA SER A 321 1.69 -3.41 -2.31
C SER A 321 0.52 -4.31 -2.74
N ARG A 322 -0.25 -4.87 -1.79
CA ARG A 322 -1.51 -5.58 -2.12
C ARG A 322 -2.66 -4.63 -2.32
N ASN A 323 -2.56 -3.43 -1.75
CA ASN A 323 -3.64 -2.48 -1.71
C ASN A 323 -3.17 -1.10 -2.12
N THR A 324 -3.63 -0.68 -3.29
CA THR A 324 -3.27 0.59 -3.92
C THR A 324 -4.12 1.77 -3.46
N LEU A 325 -5.05 1.56 -2.52
CA LEU A 325 -5.81 2.64 -1.86
C LEU A 325 -5.06 3.30 -0.74
N LEU A 326 -4.01 2.64 -0.25
CA LEU A 326 -3.40 3.03 1.00
C LEU A 326 -2.10 3.78 0.75
N PRO A 327 -1.78 4.75 1.62
CA PRO A 327 -0.43 5.25 1.68
C PRO A 327 0.55 4.09 1.94
N PRO A 328 1.63 3.96 1.16
CA PRO A 328 2.61 2.89 1.34
C PRO A 328 3.39 3.11 2.63
N TRP A 329 3.80 2.04 3.31
CA TRP A 329 4.50 2.15 4.59
C TRP A 329 5.79 2.99 4.53
N GLY A 330 6.43 3.09 3.37
CA GLY A 330 7.63 3.89 3.16
C GLY A 330 7.47 5.39 3.45
N ILE A 331 6.25 5.94 3.34
CA ILE A 331 5.98 7.36 3.62
C ILE A 331 5.47 7.63 5.04
N TYR A 332 5.32 6.59 5.87
CA TYR A 332 4.81 6.80 7.23
C TYR A 332 5.85 7.57 8.04
N PRO A 333 5.42 8.44 8.98
CA PRO A 333 6.30 9.20 9.88
C PRO A 333 6.85 8.31 11.02
N LEU A 334 7.32 7.12 10.65
CA LEU A 334 7.99 6.15 11.50
C LEU A 334 9.50 6.12 11.15
N GLN A 335 10.29 5.43 11.97
CA GLN A 335 11.69 5.21 11.65
C GLN A 335 11.83 4.37 10.36
N PRO A 336 12.85 4.59 9.51
CA PRO A 336 13.04 3.78 8.29
C PRO A 336 13.07 2.26 8.56
N ALA A 337 13.62 1.84 9.70
CA ALA A 337 13.62 0.44 10.12
C ALA A 337 12.22 -0.09 10.45
N GLU A 338 11.34 0.74 10.99
CA GLU A 338 9.95 0.37 11.30
C GLU A 338 9.13 0.27 10.00
N CYS A 339 9.27 1.24 9.10
CA CYS A 339 8.67 1.19 7.76
C CYS A 339 9.13 -0.05 6.99
N ALA A 340 10.44 -0.34 6.97
CA ALA A 340 10.98 -1.54 6.34
C ALA A 340 10.43 -2.81 6.99
N GLY A 341 10.30 -2.83 8.32
CA GLY A 341 9.74 -3.94 9.07
C GLY A 341 8.28 -4.22 8.74
N LEU A 342 7.48 -3.17 8.51
CA LEU A 342 6.08 -3.29 8.03
C LEU A 342 6.01 -3.82 6.59
N ILE A 343 6.88 -3.32 5.70
CA ILE A 343 6.97 -3.80 4.31
C ILE A 343 7.40 -5.27 4.26
N ALA A 344 8.34 -5.65 5.13
CA ALA A 344 8.86 -7.00 5.25
C ALA A 344 7.99 -7.93 6.13
N ASP A 345 6.89 -7.42 6.69
CA ASP A 345 5.96 -8.18 7.54
C ASP A 345 6.61 -8.83 8.77
N VAL A 346 7.74 -8.28 9.22
CA VAL A 346 8.41 -8.63 10.47
C VAL A 346 7.99 -7.70 11.62
N LEU A 347 7.34 -6.59 11.28
CA LEU A 347 6.52 -5.79 12.17
C LEU A 347 5.08 -5.86 11.71
N VAL A 348 4.16 -6.08 12.63
CA VAL A 348 2.72 -6.14 12.35
C VAL A 348 1.98 -5.31 13.37
N PHE A 349 0.95 -4.60 12.93
CA PHE A 349 -0.01 -4.01 13.83
C PHE A 349 -1.44 -4.36 13.44
N THR A 350 -2.32 -4.28 14.43
CA THR A 350 -3.74 -4.54 14.30
C THR A 350 -4.50 -3.44 15.01
N VAL A 351 -5.47 -2.85 14.32
CA VAL A 351 -6.32 -1.78 14.86
C VAL A 351 -7.75 -2.25 14.83
N THR A 352 -8.45 -2.04 15.94
CA THR A 352 -9.84 -2.47 16.10
C THR A 352 -10.69 -1.29 16.53
N THR A 353 -11.83 -1.14 15.86
CA THR A 353 -12.94 -0.28 16.29
C THR A 353 -14.17 -1.11 16.55
N SER A 354 -15.16 -0.48 17.18
CA SER A 354 -16.46 -1.09 17.47
C SER A 354 -17.60 -0.23 16.95
N SER A 355 -18.73 -0.87 16.66
CA SER A 355 -19.94 -0.23 16.16
C SER A 355 -20.39 0.93 17.04
N ASP A 356 -20.44 0.71 18.36
CA ASP A 356 -21.00 1.67 19.31
C ASP A 356 -20.14 2.93 19.37
N GLY A 357 -18.83 2.75 19.56
CA GLY A 357 -17.86 3.84 19.58
C GLY A 357 -17.79 4.60 18.25
N PHE A 358 -17.87 3.90 17.11
CA PHE A 358 -17.88 4.54 15.80
C PHE A 358 -19.12 5.42 15.60
N ILE A 359 -20.31 4.87 15.89
CA ILE A 359 -21.58 5.61 15.79
C ILE A 359 -21.58 6.83 16.73
N GLU A 360 -21.09 6.66 17.96
CA GLU A 360 -21.03 7.75 18.94
C GLU A 360 -20.21 8.93 18.42
N GLU A 361 -19.04 8.68 17.83
CA GLU A 361 -18.19 9.73 17.27
C GLU A 361 -18.82 10.39 16.03
N VAL A 362 -19.49 9.63 15.17
CA VAL A 362 -20.23 10.21 14.02
C VAL A 362 -21.38 11.10 14.51
N ARG A 363 -22.10 10.69 15.57
CA ARG A 363 -23.17 11.49 16.17
C ARG A 363 -22.67 12.79 16.80
N LYS A 364 -21.48 12.79 17.39
CA LYS A 364 -20.85 14.02 17.91
C LYS A 364 -20.61 15.07 16.82
N ALA A 365 -20.40 14.65 15.56
CA ALA A 365 -20.29 15.55 14.41
C ALA A 365 -21.65 16.12 13.93
N GLY A 366 -22.77 15.66 14.49
CA GLY A 366 -24.13 16.08 14.13
C GLY A 366 -24.75 15.28 12.98
N LEU A 367 -24.26 14.07 12.72
CA LEU A 367 -24.78 13.15 11.72
C LEU A 367 -25.55 12.02 12.40
N ASP A 368 -26.57 11.48 11.74
CA ASP A 368 -27.14 10.20 12.17
C ASP A 368 -26.37 9.05 11.54
N ALA A 369 -26.17 7.97 12.29
CA ALA A 369 -25.42 6.82 11.85
C ALA A 369 -26.00 5.53 12.39
N ARG A 370 -26.03 4.52 11.52
CA ARG A 370 -26.52 3.18 11.82
C ARG A 370 -25.53 2.15 11.32
N TRP A 371 -25.15 1.25 12.21
CA TRP A 371 -24.38 0.06 11.86
C TRP A 371 -25.33 -0.94 11.17
N VAL A 372 -25.01 -1.33 9.95
CA VAL A 372 -25.91 -2.15 9.10
C VAL A 372 -25.45 -3.57 8.89
N LEU A 373 -24.26 -3.92 9.40
CA LEU A 373 -23.73 -5.27 9.34
C LEU A 373 -24.58 -6.24 10.19
N PRO A 374 -25.06 -7.37 9.62
CA PRO A 374 -25.68 -8.44 10.40
C PRO A 374 -24.68 -9.14 11.34
N GLU A 375 -25.11 -9.48 12.56
CA GLU A 375 -24.26 -10.19 13.52
C GLU A 375 -23.80 -11.57 12.99
N GLY A 376 -22.54 -11.92 13.23
CA GLY A 376 -22.00 -13.27 13.02
C GLY A 376 -21.68 -13.64 11.57
N ARG A 377 -21.75 -12.71 10.61
CA ARG A 377 -21.44 -12.96 9.20
C ARG A 377 -20.01 -12.54 8.84
N GLU A 378 -19.30 -13.37 8.07
CA GLU A 378 -18.05 -12.98 7.40
C GLU A 378 -18.35 -12.01 6.24
N MET A 379 -17.60 -10.91 6.17
CA MET A 379 -17.83 -9.84 5.19
C MET A 379 -16.78 -9.80 4.09
N GLY A 380 -17.25 -9.58 2.86
CA GLY A 380 -16.41 -9.07 1.77
C GLY A 380 -15.99 -7.60 1.99
N PRO A 381 -14.94 -7.13 1.30
CA PRO A 381 -14.40 -5.77 1.45
C PRO A 381 -15.38 -4.66 1.01
N ASP A 382 -16.20 -4.92 0.00
CA ASP A 382 -17.15 -3.93 -0.57
C ASP A 382 -18.53 -3.94 0.13
N GLU A 383 -18.73 -4.76 1.16
CA GLU A 383 -19.99 -4.82 1.89
C GLU A 383 -20.18 -3.56 2.74
N GLY A 384 -21.39 -2.98 2.70
CA GLY A 384 -21.77 -1.83 3.50
C GLY A 384 -21.82 -2.16 5.00
N VAL A 385 -21.13 -1.38 5.82
CA VAL A 385 -21.02 -1.57 7.28
C VAL A 385 -21.75 -0.49 8.05
N VAL A 386 -21.72 0.76 7.58
CA VAL A 386 -22.37 1.89 8.25
C VAL A 386 -23.15 2.72 7.25
N GLU A 387 -24.40 3.01 7.55
CA GLU A 387 -25.17 4.06 6.86
C GLU A 387 -25.08 5.35 7.67
N ILE A 388 -24.83 6.46 6.99
CA ILE A 388 -24.69 7.79 7.59
C ILE A 388 -25.62 8.75 6.87
N GLU A 389 -26.39 9.51 7.65
CA GLU A 389 -27.39 10.46 7.16
C GLU A 389 -27.17 11.86 7.72
N GLY A 390 -27.40 12.86 6.88
CA GLY A 390 -27.30 14.25 7.26
C GLY A 390 -27.68 15.17 6.09
N TYR A 391 -28.27 16.32 6.40
CA TYR A 391 -28.65 17.33 5.39
C TYR A 391 -29.56 16.81 4.26
N GLY A 392 -30.40 15.81 4.54
CA GLY A 392 -31.28 15.21 3.53
C GLY A 392 -30.57 14.27 2.55
N GLN A 393 -29.29 13.96 2.79
CA GLN A 393 -28.51 12.99 2.02
C GLN A 393 -28.15 11.78 2.88
N ARG A 394 -27.88 10.65 2.21
CA ARG A 394 -27.40 9.40 2.81
C ARG A 394 -26.16 8.93 2.07
N THR A 395 -25.19 8.40 2.81
CA THR A 395 -24.08 7.63 2.27
C THR A 395 -23.92 6.30 3.01
N THR A 396 -23.34 5.31 2.36
CA THR A 396 -23.02 4.01 2.94
C THR A 396 -21.52 3.82 2.89
N MET A 397 -20.93 3.55 4.04
CA MET A 397 -19.54 3.15 4.16
C MET A 397 -19.39 1.65 4.00
N THR A 398 -18.44 1.25 3.19
CA THR A 398 -17.98 -0.12 3.07
C THR A 398 -17.03 -0.51 4.20
N ARG A 399 -16.86 -1.82 4.41
CA ARG A 399 -15.85 -2.36 5.34
C ARG A 399 -14.47 -1.79 5.04
N TRP A 400 -14.12 -1.74 3.76
CA TRP A 400 -12.84 -1.26 3.31
C TRP A 400 -12.55 0.20 3.68
N GLU A 401 -13.54 1.08 3.54
CA GLU A 401 -13.39 2.48 3.93
C GLU A 401 -13.12 2.61 5.44
N ILE A 402 -13.76 1.77 6.27
CA ILE A 402 -13.46 1.72 7.70
C ILE A 402 -12.05 1.18 7.92
N GLU A 403 -11.66 0.09 7.26
CA GLU A 403 -10.31 -0.48 7.39
C GLU A 403 -9.21 0.53 7.00
N ARG A 404 -9.44 1.36 5.98
CA ARG A 404 -8.55 2.47 5.63
C ARG A 404 -8.40 3.49 6.77
N LEU A 405 -9.49 3.87 7.44
CA LEU A 405 -9.43 4.76 8.61
C LEU A 405 -8.65 4.17 9.79
N LEU A 406 -8.77 2.85 9.96
CA LEU A 406 -8.05 2.11 10.99
C LEU A 406 -6.56 2.03 10.66
N LEU A 407 -6.23 1.83 9.39
CA LEU A 407 -4.88 1.74 8.90
C LEU A 407 -4.12 3.06 9.00
N GLU A 408 -4.71 4.15 8.49
CA GLU A 408 -4.09 5.47 8.50
C GLU A 408 -4.14 6.11 9.90
N LEU A 409 -4.77 5.43 10.88
CA LEU A 409 -5.07 5.95 12.21
C LEU A 409 -5.70 7.35 12.15
N THR A 410 -6.53 7.59 11.14
CA THR A 410 -7.19 8.87 10.89
C THR A 410 -7.93 9.33 12.15
N ASP A 411 -7.83 10.61 12.49
CA ASP A 411 -8.60 11.19 13.59
C ASP A 411 -10.10 11.10 13.23
N LEU A 412 -10.86 10.36 14.04
CA LEU A 412 -12.25 10.03 13.72
C LEU A 412 -13.18 11.27 13.70
N PRO A 413 -13.03 12.26 14.60
CA PRO A 413 -13.73 13.54 14.49
C PRO A 413 -13.43 14.29 13.20
N THR A 414 -12.16 14.39 12.80
CA THR A 414 -11.72 15.04 11.56
C THR A 414 -12.35 14.36 10.34
N TRP A 415 -12.33 13.03 10.33
CA TRP A 415 -12.96 12.26 9.27
C TRP A 415 -14.49 12.45 9.22
N ALA A 416 -15.17 12.40 10.37
CA ALA A 416 -16.62 12.57 10.45
C ALA A 416 -17.07 13.97 9.98
N GLU A 417 -16.29 15.02 10.31
CA GLU A 417 -16.52 16.35 9.77
C GLU A 417 -16.31 16.39 8.24
N GLY A 418 -15.32 15.66 7.71
CA GLY A 418 -15.15 15.49 6.26
C GLY A 418 -16.38 14.86 5.58
N ILE A 419 -16.97 13.83 6.19
CA ILE A 419 -18.22 13.21 5.69
C ILE A 419 -19.40 14.17 5.80
N LYS A 420 -19.49 14.94 6.87
CA LYS A 420 -20.51 15.98 7.03
C LYS A 420 -20.44 17.02 5.92
N GLN A 421 -19.23 17.44 5.57
CA GLN A 421 -18.99 18.35 4.45
C GLN A 421 -19.41 17.77 3.10
N LEU A 422 -19.15 16.47 2.91
CA LEU A 422 -19.60 15.70 1.75
C LEU A 422 -21.13 15.63 1.68
N LEU A 423 -21.83 15.29 2.76
CA LEU A 423 -23.30 15.24 2.78
C LEU A 423 -23.95 16.63 2.62
N ARG A 424 -23.26 17.70 3.02
CA ARG A 424 -23.76 19.08 2.92
C ARG A 424 -23.58 19.69 1.53
N ARG A 425 -22.45 19.41 0.87
CA ARG A 425 -22.02 20.08 -0.38
C ARG A 425 -21.90 19.13 -1.57
N GLY A 426 -22.00 17.82 -1.33
CA GLY A 426 -21.92 16.78 -2.34
C GLY A 426 -23.05 16.92 -3.35
N PRO A 427 -22.74 16.98 -4.66
CA PRO A 427 -23.75 16.98 -5.69
C PRO A 427 -24.57 15.69 -5.66
N ALA A 428 -25.89 15.81 -5.81
CA ALA A 428 -26.77 14.67 -5.86
C ALA A 428 -26.39 13.72 -7.01
N GLY A 429 -26.35 12.41 -6.73
CA GLY A 429 -26.02 11.38 -7.72
C GLY A 429 -24.53 11.13 -7.94
N TRP A 430 -23.64 11.88 -7.28
CA TRP A 430 -22.22 11.58 -7.25
C TRP A 430 -21.90 10.45 -6.25
N GLN A 431 -20.86 9.70 -6.55
CA GLN A 431 -20.11 8.86 -5.62
C GLN A 431 -18.79 9.58 -5.29
N PRO A 432 -18.81 10.53 -4.33
CA PRO A 432 -17.64 11.31 -3.99
C PRO A 432 -16.52 10.44 -3.39
N TRP A 433 -15.28 10.72 -3.80
CA TRP A 433 -14.04 10.19 -3.26
C TRP A 433 -13.36 11.31 -2.46
N PRO A 434 -13.56 11.34 -1.13
CA PRO A 434 -13.07 12.44 -0.31
C PRO A 434 -11.55 12.44 -0.23
N HIS A 435 -10.96 13.63 -0.36
CA HIS A 435 -9.59 13.92 0.04
C HIS A 435 -9.56 15.11 1.01
N PHE A 436 -8.54 15.14 1.85
CA PHE A 436 -8.37 16.15 2.88
C PHE A 436 -7.25 17.11 2.46
N PRO A 437 -7.45 18.44 2.58
CA PRO A 437 -6.35 19.39 2.43
C PRO A 437 -5.25 19.12 3.46
N ASP A 438 -4.05 19.61 3.13
CA ASP A 438 -2.86 19.57 3.98
C ASP A 438 -2.40 18.16 4.40
N GLU A 439 -2.84 17.13 3.68
CA GLU A 439 -2.46 15.74 3.96
C GLU A 439 -0.94 15.51 3.92
N HIS A 440 -0.22 16.26 3.08
CA HIS A 440 1.25 16.22 3.02
C HIS A 440 1.92 16.49 4.38
N LEU A 441 1.31 17.30 5.27
CA LEU A 441 1.84 17.60 6.60
C LEU A 441 1.85 16.38 7.55
N ILE A 442 1.14 15.31 7.21
CA ILE A 442 1.16 14.05 7.97
C ILE A 442 2.31 13.14 7.51
N TRP A 443 2.76 13.29 6.27
CA TRP A 443 3.72 12.39 5.63
C TRP A 443 5.13 12.95 5.57
N ASP A 444 5.28 14.28 5.45
CA ASP A 444 6.57 14.98 5.27
C ASP A 444 7.31 15.30 6.58
#